data_AF-A0A439S3A3-F1
#
_entry.id   AF-A0A439S3A3-F1
#
_cell.length_a   1.000
_cell.length_b   1.000
_cell.length_c   1.000
_cell.angle_alpha   90.00
_cell.angle_beta   90.00
_cell.angle_gamma   90.00
#
_symmetry.space_group_name_H-M   'P 1'
#
loop_
_entity.id
_entity.type
_entity.pdbx_description
1 polymer ?
#
loop_
_entity_poly.entity_id
_entity_poly.type
_entity_poly.pdbx_seq_one_letter_code
_entity_poly.pdbx_strand_id
1 'polypeptide(L)'
;MRRPGVKSDHERFDQAMFRIYETAKSEAGYTASVFLGMLGRQGGVLTAKQLINGTKPSDGYTALFERGRLDLTVEALVVENEKWHSLFSAAELALAKKRLRDYGYQVPAKNI
;
A
#
# COMPACT_ATOMS: atom_id res chain seq x y z
N MET A 1 -17.03 -14.29 -28.77
CA MET A 1 -15.68 -13.74 -28.49
C MET A 1 -15.79 -12.81 -27.29
N ARG A 2 -15.42 -13.26 -26.08
CA ARG A 2 -15.40 -12.41 -24.88
C ARG A 2 -14.26 -11.40 -25.03
N ARG A 3 -14.56 -10.10 -25.02
CA ARG A 3 -13.52 -9.07 -24.89
C ARG A 3 -12.75 -9.37 -23.58
N PRO A 4 -11.41 -9.27 -23.54
CA PRO A 4 -10.68 -9.37 -22.28
C PRO A 4 -11.35 -8.41 -21.29
N GLY A 5 -11.87 -8.96 -20.18
CA GLY A 5 -12.67 -8.19 -19.23
C GLY A 5 -11.82 -7.06 -18.66
N VAL A 6 -12.33 -5.83 -18.73
CA VAL A 6 -11.73 -4.68 -18.05
C VAL A 6 -11.65 -5.03 -16.57
N LYS A 7 -10.44 -5.06 -15.99
CA LYS A 7 -10.25 -5.33 -14.56
C LYS A 7 -11.01 -4.30 -13.73
N SER A 8 -11.52 -4.67 -12.57
CA SER A 8 -12.07 -3.75 -11.58
C SER A 8 -10.97 -2.95 -10.87
N ASP A 9 -11.33 -1.86 -10.17
CA ASP A 9 -10.37 -1.12 -9.33
C ASP A 9 -9.79 -1.97 -8.21
N HIS A 10 -10.60 -2.87 -7.64
CA HIS A 10 -10.14 -3.84 -6.64
C HIS A 10 -9.04 -4.75 -7.21
N GLU A 11 -9.26 -5.36 -8.37
CA GLU A 11 -8.25 -6.24 -8.99
C GLU A 11 -6.98 -5.46 -9.38
N ARG A 12 -7.12 -4.21 -9.83
CA ARG A 12 -5.96 -3.35 -10.12
C ARG A 12 -5.20 -2.98 -8.84
N PHE A 13 -5.91 -2.69 -7.76
CA PHE A 13 -5.31 -2.38 -6.47
C PHE A 13 -4.59 -3.59 -5.88
N ASP A 14 -5.19 -4.78 -5.97
CA ASP A 14 -4.57 -6.04 -5.55
C ASP A 14 -3.22 -6.25 -6.27
N GLN A 15 -3.19 -6.05 -7.60
CA GLN A 15 -1.93 -6.09 -8.36
C GLN A 15 -0.92 -5.05 -7.90
N ALA A 16 -1.35 -3.84 -7.53
CA ALA A 16 -0.44 -2.82 -7.01
C ALA A 16 0.14 -3.22 -5.64
N MET A 17 -0.65 -3.86 -4.79
CA MET A 17 -0.20 -4.40 -3.49
C MET A 17 0.83 -5.53 -3.67
N PHE A 18 0.65 -6.40 -4.65
CA PHE A 18 1.68 -7.40 -4.98
C PHE A 18 2.96 -6.76 -5.53
N ARG A 19 2.86 -5.71 -6.35
CA ARG A 19 4.03 -5.00 -6.88
C ARG A 19 4.88 -4.37 -5.78
N ILE A 20 4.29 -3.66 -4.82
CA ILE A 20 5.09 -3.09 -3.72
C ILE A 20 5.77 -4.18 -2.88
N TYR A 21 5.15 -5.35 -2.72
CA TYR A 21 5.76 -6.51 -2.08
C TYR A 21 6.95 -7.05 -2.89
N GLU A 22 6.78 -7.25 -4.20
CA GLU A 22 7.85 -7.72 -5.09
C GLU A 22 9.04 -6.77 -5.08
N THR A 23 8.78 -5.46 -5.20
CA THR A 23 9.80 -4.40 -5.14
C THR A 23 10.49 -4.36 -3.77
N ALA A 24 9.75 -4.50 -2.67
CA ALA A 24 10.34 -4.56 -1.33
C ALA A 24 11.29 -5.75 -1.18
N LYS A 25 10.91 -6.89 -1.75
CA LYS A 25 11.75 -8.09 -1.74
C LYS A 25 13.00 -7.92 -2.60
N SER A 26 12.86 -7.45 -3.84
CA SER A 26 13.96 -7.40 -4.81
C SER A 26 14.91 -6.21 -4.61
N GLU A 27 14.40 -5.05 -4.21
CA GLU A 27 15.18 -3.80 -4.14
C GLU A 27 15.48 -3.36 -2.71
N ALA A 28 14.64 -3.70 -1.74
CA ALA A 28 14.85 -3.33 -0.33
C ALA A 28 15.34 -4.51 0.55
N GLY A 29 15.49 -5.70 -0.04
CA GLY A 29 15.90 -6.91 0.68
C GLY A 29 14.95 -7.30 1.82
N TYR A 30 13.68 -6.89 1.75
CA TYR A 30 12.68 -7.15 2.78
C TYR A 30 11.62 -8.14 2.30
N THR A 31 11.57 -9.32 2.93
CA THR A 31 10.56 -10.34 2.62
C THR A 31 9.42 -10.29 3.63
N ALA A 32 8.30 -9.67 3.24
CA ALA A 32 7.13 -9.50 4.09
C ALA A 32 6.18 -10.72 4.03
N SER A 33 6.59 -11.87 4.55
CA SER A 33 5.80 -13.12 4.47
C SER A 33 4.39 -13.02 5.06
N VAL A 34 4.23 -12.27 6.16
CA VAL A 34 2.91 -12.02 6.77
C VAL A 34 2.02 -11.21 5.82
N PHE A 35 2.57 -10.17 5.20
CA PHE A 35 1.85 -9.33 4.24
C PHE A 35 1.41 -10.15 3.01
N LEU A 36 2.31 -10.96 2.44
CA LEU A 36 1.97 -11.86 1.33
C LEU A 36 0.85 -12.83 1.71
N GLY A 37 0.89 -13.39 2.92
CA GLY A 37 -0.17 -14.25 3.44
C GLY A 37 -1.50 -13.51 3.59
N MET A 38 -1.51 -12.25 4.02
CA MET A 38 -2.72 -11.42 4.08
C MET A 38 -3.29 -11.21 2.66
N LEU A 39 -2.46 -10.83 1.69
CA LEU A 39 -2.90 -10.65 0.30
C LEU A 39 -3.57 -11.91 -0.27
N GLY A 40 -2.99 -13.09 -0.04
CA GLY A 40 -3.55 -14.35 -0.50
C GLY A 40 -4.89 -14.74 0.15
N ARG A 41 -5.12 -14.33 1.42
CA ARG A 41 -6.35 -14.68 2.15
C ARG A 41 -7.51 -13.72 1.91
N GLN A 42 -7.24 -12.42 1.87
CA GLN A 42 -8.31 -11.40 1.92
C GLN A 42 -8.17 -10.31 0.85
N GLY A 43 -7.19 -10.43 -0.06
CA GLY A 43 -6.95 -9.45 -1.11
C GLY A 43 -6.31 -8.16 -0.61
N GLY A 44 -6.03 -7.26 -1.54
CA GLY A 44 -5.31 -6.01 -1.31
C GLY A 44 -6.13 -5.00 -0.53
N VAL A 45 -7.39 -4.76 -0.92
CA VAL A 45 -8.21 -3.71 -0.27
C VAL A 45 -8.45 -3.97 1.22
N LEU A 46 -8.85 -5.19 1.60
CA LEU A 46 -9.07 -5.52 3.01
C LEU A 46 -7.75 -5.48 3.80
N THR A 47 -6.66 -5.96 3.21
CA THR A 47 -5.32 -5.88 3.81
C THR A 47 -4.90 -4.43 4.04
N ALA A 48 -5.09 -3.56 3.05
CA ALA A 48 -4.74 -2.15 3.17
C ALA A 48 -5.54 -1.46 4.26
N LYS A 49 -6.87 -1.67 4.29
CA LYS A 49 -7.73 -1.11 5.34
C LYS A 49 -7.34 -1.60 6.73
N GLN A 50 -7.05 -2.89 6.89
CA GLN A 50 -6.60 -3.44 8.17
C GLN A 50 -5.31 -2.77 8.66
N LEU A 51 -4.33 -2.58 7.79
CA LEU A 51 -3.03 -1.98 8.14
C LEU A 51 -3.15 -0.47 8.40
N ILE A 52 -3.93 0.25 7.60
CA ILE A 52 -4.16 1.69 7.78
C ILE A 52 -4.89 1.97 9.10
N ASN A 53 -5.92 1.19 9.43
CA ASN A 53 -6.70 1.37 10.66
C ASN A 53 -6.00 0.83 11.92
N GLY A 54 -4.82 0.21 11.79
CA GLY A 54 -4.01 -0.21 12.94
C GLY A 54 -3.60 0.99 13.82
N THR A 55 -3.70 0.83 15.14
CA THR A 55 -3.32 1.89 16.11
C THR A 55 -1.82 2.14 16.14
N LYS A 56 -1.03 1.14 15.73
CA LYS A 56 0.42 1.22 15.57
C LYS A 56 0.79 0.89 14.12
N PRO A 57 1.90 1.44 13.61
CA PRO A 57 2.47 0.98 12.35
C PRO A 57 2.69 -0.54 12.38
N SER A 58 2.52 -1.19 11.23
CA SER A 58 2.82 -2.61 11.10
C SER A 58 4.33 -2.85 11.15
N ASP A 59 4.75 -4.06 11.51
CA ASP A 59 6.17 -4.42 11.49
C ASP A 59 6.79 -4.23 10.09
N GLY A 60 6.02 -4.47 9.03
CA GLY A 60 6.47 -4.21 7.66
C GLY A 60 6.63 -2.73 7.34
N TYR A 61 5.79 -1.87 7.90
CA TYR A 61 5.97 -0.42 7.79
C TYR A 61 7.28 0.01 8.45
N THR A 62 7.53 -0.43 9.69
CA THR A 62 8.75 -0.11 10.44
C THR A 62 10.00 -0.64 9.73
N ALA A 63 9.95 -1.89 9.24
CA ALA A 63 11.07 -2.47 8.51
C ALA A 63 11.40 -1.70 7.21
N LEU A 64 10.39 -1.21 6.50
CA LEU A 64 10.59 -0.39 5.30
C LEU A 64 11.09 1.03 5.63
N PHE A 65 10.63 1.60 6.75
CA PHE A 65 11.15 2.88 7.25
C PHE A 65 12.66 2.80 7.55
N GLU A 66 13.10 1.77 8.27
CA GLU A 66 14.52 1.54 8.58
C GLU A 66 15.40 1.38 7.34
N ARG A 67 14.77 1.02 6.21
CA ARG A 67 15.42 0.86 4.90
C ARG A 67 15.33 2.10 4.02
N GLY A 68 14.69 3.18 4.49
CA GLY A 68 14.43 4.37 3.69
C GLY A 68 13.47 4.13 2.52
N ARG A 69 12.62 3.09 2.61
CA ARG A 69 11.72 2.64 1.53
C ARG A 69 10.25 2.79 1.88
N LEU A 70 9.89 3.92 2.50
CA LEU A 70 8.49 4.22 2.82
C LEU A 70 7.60 4.33 1.57
N ASP A 71 8.17 4.58 0.39
CA ASP A 71 7.51 4.51 -0.93
C ASP A 71 6.87 3.13 -1.20
N LEU A 72 7.37 2.08 -0.57
CA LEU A 72 6.86 0.71 -0.71
C LEU A 72 5.81 0.32 0.34
N THR A 73 5.35 1.27 1.15
CA THR A 73 4.29 1.02 2.12
C THR A 73 2.91 1.11 1.50
N VAL A 74 1.93 0.50 2.17
CA VAL A 74 0.51 0.60 1.78
C VAL A 74 0.05 2.06 1.82
N GLU A 75 0.47 2.78 2.85
CA GLU A 75 0.15 4.17 3.09
C GLU A 75 0.64 5.04 1.92
N ALA A 76 1.90 4.89 1.52
CA ALA A 76 2.46 5.59 0.36
C ALA A 76 1.71 5.23 -0.93
N LEU A 77 1.51 3.93 -1.18
CA LEU A 77 0.75 3.46 -2.34
C LEU A 77 -0.63 4.11 -2.44
N VAL A 78 -1.37 4.20 -1.33
CA VAL A 78 -2.71 4.80 -1.31
C VAL A 78 -2.62 6.31 -1.45
N VAL A 79 -1.77 6.98 -0.67
CA VAL A 79 -1.71 8.44 -0.60
C VAL A 79 -1.23 9.05 -1.91
N GLU A 80 -0.21 8.47 -2.54
CA GLU A 80 0.35 8.98 -3.80
C GLU A 80 -0.56 8.75 -4.99
N ASN A 81 -1.50 7.81 -4.92
CA ASN A 81 -2.29 7.38 -6.07
C ASN A 81 -3.76 7.70 -5.90
N GLU A 82 -4.17 8.88 -6.37
CA GLU A 82 -5.56 9.37 -6.34
C GLU A 82 -6.58 8.39 -6.94
N LYS A 83 -6.17 7.62 -7.96
CA LYS A 83 -7.00 6.55 -8.55
C LYS A 83 -7.47 5.49 -7.54
N TRP A 84 -6.81 5.34 -6.39
CA TRP A 84 -7.21 4.41 -5.34
C TRP A 84 -8.07 5.05 -4.27
N HIS A 85 -8.16 6.38 -4.21
CA HIS A 85 -8.79 7.08 -3.09
C HIS A 85 -10.28 6.73 -2.96
N SER A 86 -10.96 6.37 -4.03
CA SER A 86 -12.35 5.90 -4.02
C SER A 86 -12.56 4.57 -3.28
N LEU A 87 -11.50 3.78 -3.06
CA LEU A 87 -11.57 2.51 -2.32
C LEU A 87 -11.51 2.72 -0.79
N PHE A 88 -11.15 3.92 -0.34
CA PHE A 88 -10.89 4.26 1.05
C PHE A 88 -11.78 5.41 1.51
N SER A 89 -12.09 5.44 2.80
CA SER A 89 -12.75 6.58 3.42
C SER A 89 -11.79 7.76 3.57
N ALA A 90 -12.34 8.97 3.69
CA ALA A 90 -11.54 10.16 3.99
C ALA A 90 -10.73 10.01 5.29
N ALA A 91 -11.28 9.31 6.29
CA ALA A 91 -10.60 9.01 7.55
C ALA A 91 -9.38 8.08 7.35
N GLU A 92 -9.52 7.03 6.56
CA GLU A 92 -8.41 6.12 6.22
C GLU A 92 -7.30 6.86 5.46
N LEU A 93 -7.66 7.70 4.48
CA LEU A 93 -6.68 8.54 3.77
C LEU A 93 -5.98 9.51 4.72
N ALA A 94 -6.71 10.11 5.66
CA ALA A 94 -6.13 11.00 6.66
C ALA A 94 -5.15 10.27 7.61
N LEU A 95 -5.49 9.05 8.03
CA LEU A 95 -4.61 8.20 8.84
C LEU A 95 -3.33 7.82 8.09
N ALA A 96 -3.45 7.37 6.84
CA ALA A 96 -2.29 7.05 6.00
C ALA A 96 -1.38 8.27 5.81
N LYS A 97 -1.96 9.43 5.45
CA LYS A 97 -1.22 10.69 5.32
C LYS A 97 -0.55 11.10 6.63
N LYS A 98 -1.23 10.96 7.76
CA LYS A 98 -0.67 11.28 9.09
C LYS A 98 0.53 10.38 9.40
N ARG A 99 0.39 9.07 9.22
CA ARG A 99 1.45 8.11 9.50
C ARG A 99 2.71 8.38 8.68
N LEU A 100 2.56 8.67 7.38
CA LEU A 100 3.68 9.06 6.51
C LEU A 100 4.38 10.32 7.02
N ARG A 101 3.62 11.36 7.39
CA ARG A 101 4.19 12.61 7.95
C ARG A 101 4.90 12.39 9.27
N ASP A 102 4.33 11.58 10.17
CA ASP A 102 4.90 11.27 11.49
C ASP A 102 6.27 10.58 11.35
N TYR A 103 6.54 9.94 10.22
CA TYR A 103 7.82 9.30 9.88
C TYR A 103 8.66 10.12 8.89
N GLY A 104 8.31 11.38 8.66
CA GLY A 104 9.08 12.29 7.80
C GLY A 104 8.99 12.01 6.30
N TYR A 105 8.04 11.17 5.86
CA TYR A 105 7.87 10.90 4.43
C TYR A 105 7.25 12.09 3.71
N GLN A 106 7.93 12.56 2.67
CA GLN A 106 7.42 13.59 1.78
C GLN A 106 6.76 12.92 0.58
N VAL A 107 5.44 13.08 0.48
CA VAL A 107 4.67 12.60 -0.68
C VAL A 107 5.19 13.33 -1.91
N PRO A 108 5.77 12.63 -2.90
CA PRO A 108 6.26 13.28 -4.11
C PRO A 108 5.11 13.98 -4.82
N ALA A 109 5.31 15.22 -5.23
CA ALA A 109 4.39 15.86 -6.18
C ALA A 109 4.46 15.06 -7.48
N LYS A 110 3.35 14.43 -7.89
CA LYS A 110 3.31 13.76 -9.18
C LYS A 110 3.49 14.81 -10.27
N ASN A 111 4.53 14.66 -11.08
CA ASN A 111 4.58 15.31 -12.39
C ASN A 111 3.42 14.72 -13.21
N ILE A 112 2.38 15.54 -13.40
CA ILE A 112 1.23 15.27 -14.26
C ILE A 112 1.71 15.22 -15.72
#